data_AF-A0A920FGM3-F1
#
_entry.id   AF-A0A920FGM3-F1
#
_cell.length_a   1.000
_cell.length_b   1.000
_cell.length_c   1.000
_cell.angle_alpha   90.00
_cell.angle_beta   90.00
_cell.angle_gamma   90.00
#
_symmetry.space_group_name_H-M   'P 1'
#
loop_
_entity.id
_entity.type
_entity.pdbx_description
1 polymer ?
#
loop_
_entity_poly.entity_id
_entity_poly.type
_entity_poly.pdbx_seq_one_letter_code
_entity_poly.pdbx_strand_id
1 'polypeptide(L)'
;MGQFLKRSIFIFFLSTLVCSCHEENKFKWENAVIRSEKDAIIISSFDIVSLIQKSNLSENDELNFSQKMMVRAATSSLASSSTGFRIEGQHYILVVPKSEEINGGVFYPGKITNYRKFSSNLQDIFGVNKFSKNQVNFLYNADYNVMLGFNSDHFIIGSSNDTSFLKEKISFYFTINQSEIQDPFLEEFLSYEEDLCFYYDGQKTQTIFRI
;
A
#
# COMPACT_ATOMS: atom_id res chain seq x y z
N MET A 1 6.41 -7.70 -55.44
CA MET A 1 5.98 -8.40 -54.20
C MET A 1 6.78 -8.03 -52.95
N GLY A 2 8.09 -7.71 -53.06
CA GLY A 2 8.93 -7.43 -51.87
C GLY A 2 8.71 -6.11 -51.14
N GLN A 3 8.26 -5.03 -51.81
CA GLN A 3 8.03 -3.73 -51.14
C GLN A 3 6.75 -3.69 -50.30
N PHE A 4 5.70 -4.37 -50.76
CA PHE A 4 4.42 -4.43 -50.04
C PHE A 4 4.56 -5.22 -48.74
N LEU A 5 5.26 -6.36 -48.80
CA LEU A 5 5.56 -7.20 -47.64
C LEU A 5 6.42 -6.45 -46.61
N LYS A 6 7.42 -5.67 -47.05
CA LYS A 6 8.24 -4.84 -46.15
C LYS A 6 7.44 -3.71 -45.48
N ARG A 7 6.52 -3.05 -46.21
CA ARG A 7 5.62 -2.04 -45.63
C ARG A 7 4.65 -2.64 -44.62
N SER A 8 4.07 -3.81 -44.92
CA SER A 8 3.17 -4.50 -44.00
C SER A 8 3.87 -4.96 -42.71
N ILE A 9 5.10 -5.49 -42.80
CA ILE A 9 5.88 -5.87 -41.61
C ILE A 9 6.26 -4.64 -40.77
N PHE A 10 6.63 -3.52 -41.42
CA PHE A 10 6.94 -2.27 -40.71
C PHE A 10 5.72 -1.67 -40.00
N ILE A 11 4.54 -1.71 -40.64
CA ILE A 11 3.28 -1.29 -40.01
C ILE A 11 2.91 -2.19 -38.84
N PHE A 12 3.12 -3.51 -38.95
CA PHE A 12 2.86 -4.46 -37.86
C PHE A 12 3.82 -4.24 -36.68
N PHE A 13 5.10 -3.95 -36.95
CA PHE A 13 6.10 -3.61 -35.95
C PHE A 13 5.84 -2.23 -35.30
N LEU A 14 5.36 -1.27 -36.09
CA LEU A 14 4.93 0.04 -35.60
C LEU A 14 3.65 -0.09 -34.76
N SER A 15 2.70 -0.96 -35.13
CA SER A 15 1.51 -1.24 -34.30
C SER A 15 1.87 -1.91 -32.97
N THR A 16 2.92 -2.73 -32.92
CA THR A 16 3.44 -3.28 -31.64
C THR A 16 4.17 -2.24 -30.79
N LEU A 17 4.74 -1.18 -31.41
CA LEU A 17 5.33 -0.03 -30.70
C LEU A 17 4.27 0.96 -30.19
N VAL A 18 3.12 1.09 -30.86
CA VAL A 18 2.02 1.97 -30.43
C VAL A 18 1.02 1.25 -29.50
N CYS A 19 1.06 -0.09 -29.40
CA CYS A 19 0.30 -0.87 -28.41
C CYS A 19 1.07 -1.19 -27.12
N SER A 20 2.31 -0.72 -26.93
CA SER A 20 3.05 -0.88 -25.66
C SER A 20 2.85 0.29 -24.68
N CYS A 21 1.82 1.11 -24.88
CA CYS A 21 1.30 2.06 -23.89
C CYS A 21 -0.21 1.89 -23.79
N HIS A 22 -0.67 0.70 -23.43
CA HIS A 22 -1.99 0.56 -22.83
C HIS A 22 -1.79 0.72 -21.32
N GLU A 23 -2.35 1.80 -20.79
CA GLU A 23 -2.35 2.26 -19.39
C GLU A 23 -2.22 1.13 -18.34
N GLU A 24 -1.00 0.78 -17.93
CA GLU A 24 -0.78 -0.14 -16.79
C GLU A 24 -0.95 0.55 -15.42
N ASN A 25 -1.47 1.79 -15.38
CA ASN A 25 -1.40 2.66 -14.20
C ASN A 25 -2.73 3.09 -13.56
N LYS A 26 -3.88 2.44 -13.85
CA LYS A 26 -5.18 2.87 -13.28
C LYS A 26 -5.81 2.00 -12.19
N PHE A 27 -5.28 0.81 -11.90
CA PHE A 27 -5.85 -0.06 -10.86
C PHE A 27 -4.76 -0.70 -9.97
N LYS A 28 -4.11 0.12 -9.13
CA LYS A 28 -3.35 -0.37 -7.98
C LYS A 28 -4.34 -0.97 -6.97
N TRP A 29 -4.08 -2.17 -6.46
CA TRP A 29 -4.98 -2.85 -5.50
C TRP A 29 -5.20 -2.00 -4.25
N GLU A 30 -4.17 -1.28 -3.81
CA GLU A 30 -4.23 -0.31 -2.71
C GLU A 30 -5.30 0.77 -2.99
N ASN A 31 -5.40 1.29 -4.21
CA ASN A 31 -6.43 2.25 -4.60
C ASN A 31 -7.82 1.60 -4.61
N ALA A 32 -7.93 0.32 -4.99
CA ALA A 32 -9.20 -0.40 -4.92
C ALA A 32 -9.66 -0.58 -3.46
N VAL A 33 -8.75 -0.87 -2.53
CA VAL A 33 -9.03 -0.92 -1.08
C VAL A 33 -9.60 0.43 -0.63
N ILE A 34 -8.94 1.54 -0.99
CA ILE A 34 -9.37 2.88 -0.63
C ILE A 34 -10.76 3.21 -1.19
N ARG A 35 -10.98 2.96 -2.49
CA ARG A 35 -12.28 3.19 -3.15
C ARG A 35 -13.40 2.35 -2.54
N SER A 36 -13.09 1.16 -2.05
CA SER A 36 -14.08 0.27 -1.43
C SER A 36 -14.49 0.70 -0.02
N GLU A 37 -13.65 1.47 0.67
CA GLU A 37 -13.86 1.86 2.06
C GLU A 37 -14.66 3.16 2.17
N LYS A 38 -15.98 3.03 2.08
CA LYS A 38 -16.91 4.16 2.16
C LYS A 38 -16.84 4.88 3.49
N ASP A 39 -16.48 4.21 4.57
CA ASP A 39 -16.51 4.80 5.91
C ASP A 39 -15.22 5.54 6.24
N ALA A 40 -14.17 5.45 5.41
CA ALA A 40 -12.91 6.15 5.65
C ALA A 40 -13.15 7.65 5.82
N ILE A 41 -12.66 8.18 6.95
CA ILE A 41 -12.76 9.59 7.32
C ILE A 41 -11.46 10.35 7.07
N ILE A 42 -10.32 9.65 7.14
CA ILE A 42 -9.00 10.19 6.83
C ILE A 42 -8.30 9.19 5.93
N ILE A 43 -7.73 9.67 4.84
CA ILE A 43 -6.80 8.91 4.01
C ILE A 43 -5.53 9.74 3.88
N SER A 44 -4.41 9.19 4.32
CA SER A 44 -3.10 9.82 4.20
C SER A 44 -2.32 9.09 3.12
N SER A 45 -1.69 9.84 2.21
CA SER A 45 -0.79 9.26 1.23
C SER A 45 0.63 9.75 1.50
N PHE A 46 1.63 8.90 1.36
CA PHE A 46 3.03 9.28 1.58
C PHE A 46 4.02 8.46 0.76
N ASP A 47 5.17 9.06 0.44
CA ASP A 47 6.33 8.37 -0.13
C ASP A 47 7.45 8.30 0.91
N ILE A 48 7.62 7.12 1.52
CA ILE A 48 8.64 6.89 2.56
C ILE A 48 10.05 7.18 2.01
N VAL A 49 10.33 6.80 0.77
CA VAL A 49 11.66 6.95 0.17
C VAL A 49 11.97 8.42 -0.04
N SER A 50 11.01 9.18 -0.58
CA SER A 50 11.15 10.63 -0.74
C SER A 50 11.35 11.33 0.60
N LEU A 51 10.55 10.97 1.62
CA LEU A 51 10.66 11.54 2.97
C LEU A 51 12.04 11.26 3.60
N ILE A 52 12.54 10.03 3.48
CA ILE A 52 13.88 9.67 3.98
C ILE A 52 14.96 10.45 3.22
N GLN A 53 14.87 10.56 1.90
CA GLN A 53 15.84 11.32 1.11
C GLN A 53 15.85 12.80 1.49
N LYS A 54 14.68 13.42 1.65
CA LYS A 54 14.52 14.83 2.05
C LYS A 54 14.97 15.11 3.48
N SER A 55 14.84 14.13 4.37
CA SER A 55 15.32 14.23 5.76
C SER A 55 16.85 14.38 5.87
N ASN A 56 17.59 14.00 4.82
CA ASN A 56 19.04 14.10 4.72
C ASN A 56 19.80 13.55 5.94
N LEU A 57 19.23 12.55 6.62
CA LEU A 57 19.73 12.04 7.90
C LEU A 57 21.17 11.52 7.80
N SER A 58 21.56 10.93 6.66
CA SER A 58 22.91 10.39 6.48
C SER A 58 23.99 11.45 6.32
N GLU A 59 23.62 12.69 5.97
CA GLU A 59 24.57 13.79 5.77
C GLU A 59 24.53 14.81 6.91
N ASN A 60 23.79 14.55 7.99
CA ASN A 60 23.77 15.41 9.17
C ASN A 60 25.19 15.58 9.77
N ASP A 61 25.65 16.82 9.89
CA ASP A 61 26.99 17.17 10.38
C ASP A 61 27.21 16.85 11.87
N GLU A 62 26.13 16.69 12.64
CA GLU A 62 26.19 16.28 14.06
C GLU A 62 26.49 14.78 14.23
N LEU A 63 26.33 13.97 13.17
CA LEU A 63 26.59 12.54 13.22
C LEU A 63 28.05 12.21 12.89
N ASN A 64 28.66 11.36 13.71
CA ASN A 64 29.96 10.79 13.39
C ASN A 64 29.86 9.74 12.26
N PHE A 65 31.01 9.37 11.69
CA PHE A 65 31.08 8.40 10.59
C PHE A 65 30.31 7.10 10.85
N SER A 66 30.48 6.51 12.04
CA SER A 66 29.82 5.25 12.40
C SER A 66 28.29 5.40 12.44
N GLN A 67 27.80 6.52 12.99
CA GLN A 67 26.36 6.83 13.00
C GLN A 67 25.82 7.04 11.59
N LYS A 68 26.54 7.77 10.73
CA LYS A 68 26.16 7.93 9.32
C LYS A 68 26.10 6.59 8.59
N MET A 69 27.04 5.69 8.85
CA MET A 69 27.04 4.34 8.30
C MET A 69 25.85 3.50 8.81
N MET A 70 25.50 3.61 10.10
CA MET A 70 24.32 2.95 10.65
C MET A 70 23.03 3.46 10.00
N VAL A 71 22.88 4.77 9.83
CA VAL A 71 21.72 5.37 9.14
C VAL A 71 21.63 4.84 7.71
N ARG A 72 22.73 4.84 6.96
CA ARG A 72 22.77 4.30 5.58
C ARG A 72 22.41 2.81 5.51
N ALA A 73 22.89 2.02 6.46
CA ALA A 73 22.55 0.60 6.54
C ALA A 73 21.05 0.40 6.85
N ALA A 74 20.52 1.16 7.80
CA ALA A 74 19.10 1.13 8.15
C ALA A 74 18.22 1.53 6.97
N THR A 75 18.52 2.63 6.28
CA THR A 75 17.74 3.06 5.10
C THR A 75 17.86 2.07 3.94
N SER A 76 19.04 1.47 3.71
CA SER A 76 19.22 0.43 2.68
C SER A 76 18.43 -0.85 2.98
N SER A 77 18.21 -1.16 4.27
CA SER A 77 17.40 -2.31 4.68
C SER A 77 15.90 -2.15 4.36
N LEU A 78 15.45 -0.91 4.14
CA LEU A 78 14.09 -0.60 3.73
C LEU A 78 13.85 -0.78 2.22
N ALA A 79 14.87 -1.12 1.43
CA ALA A 79 14.65 -1.36 0.00
C ALA A 79 13.67 -2.53 -0.23
N SER A 80 12.82 -2.45 -1.26
CA SER A 80 11.87 -3.53 -1.58
C SER A 80 12.53 -4.89 -1.79
N SER A 81 13.75 -4.87 -2.32
CA SER A 81 14.58 -6.06 -2.52
C SER A 81 14.98 -6.74 -1.21
N SER A 82 14.98 -6.01 -0.09
CA SER A 82 15.31 -6.46 1.27
C SER A 82 14.08 -6.85 2.08
N THR A 83 12.98 -6.11 1.97
CA THR A 83 11.76 -6.34 2.76
C THR A 83 10.82 -7.37 2.14
N GLY A 84 10.84 -7.53 0.81
CA GLY A 84 9.91 -8.39 0.07
C GLY A 84 8.55 -7.76 -0.20
N PHE A 85 8.36 -6.48 0.15
CA PHE A 85 7.19 -5.69 -0.21
C PHE A 85 7.61 -4.34 -0.81
N ARG A 86 6.70 -3.70 -1.54
CA ARG A 86 6.96 -2.43 -2.22
C ARG A 86 7.14 -1.33 -1.18
N ILE A 87 8.28 -0.65 -1.22
CA ILE A 87 8.59 0.53 -0.40
C ILE A 87 8.66 1.78 -1.27
N GLU A 88 9.06 1.65 -2.54
CA GLU A 88 9.15 2.79 -3.45
C GLU A 88 7.75 3.26 -3.92
N GLY A 89 7.61 4.58 -4.05
CA GLY A 89 6.40 5.26 -4.52
C GLY A 89 5.34 5.44 -3.43
N GLN A 90 4.13 5.86 -3.85
CA GLN A 90 3.05 6.22 -2.93
C GLN A 90 2.50 5.03 -2.13
N HIS A 91 2.28 5.29 -0.85
CA HIS A 91 1.63 4.44 0.16
C HIS A 91 0.42 5.14 0.72
N TYR A 92 -0.50 4.40 1.31
CA TYR A 92 -1.73 4.96 1.88
C TYR A 92 -2.04 4.39 3.26
N ILE A 93 -2.48 5.23 4.18
CA ILE A 93 -3.06 4.83 5.46
C ILE A 93 -4.50 5.34 5.50
N LEU A 94 -5.42 4.50 5.97
CA LEU A 94 -6.83 4.84 6.13
C LEU A 94 -7.21 4.81 7.61
N VAL A 95 -7.96 5.81 8.05
CA VAL A 95 -8.65 5.79 9.34
C VAL A 95 -10.11 5.51 9.08
N VAL A 96 -10.59 4.39 9.62
CA VAL A 96 -11.97 3.93 9.43
C VAL A 96 -12.64 3.92 10.80
N PRO A 97 -13.76 4.62 10.94
CA PRO A 97 -14.51 4.66 12.19
C PRO A 97 -15.22 3.33 12.43
N LYS A 98 -15.58 3.12 13.69
CA LYS A 98 -16.53 2.11 14.14
C LYS A 98 -17.61 2.87 14.92
N SER A 99 -18.83 2.34 15.04
CA SER A 99 -19.95 3.04 15.72
C SER A 99 -19.47 3.72 17.02
N GLU A 100 -19.66 5.04 17.12
CA GLU A 100 -19.25 5.91 18.26
C GLU A 100 -17.73 6.11 18.47
N GLU A 101 -16.87 5.54 17.61
CA GLU A 101 -15.41 5.62 17.67
C GLU A 101 -14.81 6.14 16.34
N ILE A 102 -14.25 7.36 16.35
CA ILE A 102 -13.58 7.97 15.18
C ILE A 102 -12.48 7.05 14.61
N ASN A 103 -11.73 6.40 15.49
CA ASN A 103 -10.57 5.58 15.16
C ASN A 103 -10.84 4.08 15.36
N GLY A 104 -12.01 3.62 14.91
CA GLY A 104 -12.39 2.20 14.93
C GLY A 104 -11.28 1.28 14.41
N GLY A 105 -10.52 1.70 13.40
CA GLY A 105 -9.25 1.09 13.04
C GLY A 105 -8.41 1.94 12.07
N VAL A 106 -7.10 1.70 12.08
CA VAL A 106 -6.14 2.28 11.14
C VAL A 106 -5.59 1.18 10.25
N PHE A 107 -5.65 1.37 8.93
CA PHE A 107 -5.29 0.33 7.95
C PHE A 107 -4.21 0.82 6.97
N TYR A 108 -3.25 -0.04 6.69
CA TYR A 108 -2.14 0.17 5.74
C TYR A 108 -2.13 -0.97 4.72
N PRO A 109 -2.76 -0.80 3.54
CA PRO A 109 -2.63 -1.71 2.41
C PRO A 109 -1.27 -1.56 1.71
N GLY A 110 -0.68 -2.68 1.31
CA GLY A 110 0.56 -2.68 0.56
C GLY A 110 0.71 -3.88 -0.38
N LYS A 111 1.71 -3.77 -1.27
CA LYS A 111 2.01 -4.75 -2.32
C LYS A 111 3.21 -5.59 -1.93
N ILE A 112 3.07 -6.91 -2.04
CA ILE A 112 4.18 -7.85 -1.91
C ILE A 112 4.90 -7.92 -3.26
N THR A 113 6.23 -7.73 -3.23
CA THR A 113 7.09 -7.81 -4.42
C THR A 113 7.79 -9.16 -4.51
N ASN A 114 8.01 -9.83 -3.36
CA ASN A 114 8.57 -11.17 -3.29
C ASN A 114 7.99 -11.92 -2.10
N TYR A 115 7.00 -12.79 -2.37
CA TYR A 115 6.32 -13.57 -1.34
C TYR A 115 7.26 -14.40 -0.46
N ARG A 116 8.30 -15.04 -1.06
CA ARG A 116 9.23 -15.88 -0.30
C ARG A 116 10.00 -15.05 0.74
N LYS A 117 10.47 -13.86 0.34
CA LYS A 117 11.21 -12.96 1.24
C LYS A 117 10.29 -12.34 2.28
N PHE A 118 9.12 -11.85 1.86
CA PHE A 118 8.11 -11.31 2.77
C PHE A 118 7.69 -12.33 3.83
N SER A 119 7.33 -13.55 3.41
CA SER A 119 6.97 -14.63 4.32
C SER A 119 8.12 -14.98 5.26
N SER A 120 9.35 -15.19 4.75
CA SER A 120 10.52 -15.47 5.60
C SER A 120 10.71 -14.42 6.69
N ASN A 121 10.65 -13.14 6.33
CA ASN A 121 10.78 -12.04 7.29
C ASN A 121 9.69 -12.10 8.38
N LEU A 122 8.45 -12.45 8.02
CA LEU A 122 7.38 -12.65 8.99
C LEU A 122 7.60 -13.89 9.88
N GLN A 123 8.16 -14.97 9.33
CA GLN A 123 8.49 -16.16 10.13
C GLN A 123 9.54 -15.82 11.18
N ASP A 124 10.55 -15.04 10.82
CA ASP A 124 11.62 -14.60 11.71
C ASP A 124 11.08 -13.69 12.84
N ILE A 125 10.12 -12.82 12.53
CA ILE A 125 9.51 -11.89 13.50
C ILE A 125 8.49 -12.58 14.41
N PHE A 126 7.64 -13.45 13.85
CA PHE A 126 6.48 -14.02 14.56
C PHE A 126 6.67 -15.47 15.01
N GLY A 127 7.78 -16.14 14.63
CA GLY A 127 8.05 -17.53 14.98
C GLY A 127 7.09 -18.56 14.34
N VAL A 128 6.44 -18.20 13.23
CA VAL A 128 5.42 -19.05 12.58
C VAL A 128 6.04 -19.89 11.47
N ASN A 129 5.81 -21.21 11.50
CA ASN A 129 6.56 -22.14 10.66
C ASN A 129 6.05 -22.27 9.21
N LYS A 130 4.77 -21.96 8.93
CA LYS A 130 4.18 -22.13 7.59
C LYS A 130 3.03 -21.17 7.32
N PHE A 131 3.02 -20.62 6.10
CA PHE A 131 1.90 -19.86 5.53
C PHE A 131 1.37 -20.56 4.28
N SER A 132 0.09 -20.36 3.97
CA SER A 132 -0.52 -20.87 2.76
C SER A 132 -0.51 -19.79 1.68
N LYS A 133 0.06 -20.11 0.52
CA LYS A 133 0.14 -19.15 -0.60
C LYS A 133 -1.23 -18.86 -1.24
N ASN A 134 -2.18 -19.80 -1.14
CA ASN A 134 -3.44 -19.78 -1.91
C ASN A 134 -4.63 -19.20 -1.12
N GLN A 135 -4.40 -18.71 0.10
CA GLN A 135 -5.45 -18.11 0.93
C GLN A 135 -4.88 -16.91 1.67
N VAL A 136 -5.77 -16.09 2.24
CA VAL A 136 -5.37 -15.01 3.13
C VAL A 136 -4.91 -15.62 4.45
N ASN A 137 -3.68 -15.32 4.85
CA ASN A 137 -3.13 -15.66 6.15
C ASN A 137 -3.35 -14.48 7.09
N PHE A 138 -3.62 -14.77 8.36
CA PHE A 138 -3.82 -13.75 9.39
C PHE A 138 -2.83 -13.98 10.53
N LEU A 139 -2.16 -12.91 10.94
CA LEU A 139 -1.29 -12.85 12.10
C LEU A 139 -1.79 -11.74 13.01
N TYR A 140 -1.90 -12.01 14.30
CA TYR A 140 -2.29 -11.01 15.29
C TYR A 140 -1.21 -10.90 16.36
N ASN A 141 -0.82 -9.66 16.65
CA ASN A 141 0.05 -9.31 17.76
C ASN A 141 -0.79 -8.56 18.81
N ALA A 142 -0.96 -9.19 19.97
CA ALA A 142 -1.75 -8.63 21.07
C ALA A 142 -1.05 -7.45 21.77
N ASP A 143 0.30 -7.43 21.81
CA ASP A 143 1.05 -6.38 22.50
C ASP A 143 0.87 -5.02 21.82
N TYR A 144 0.67 -5.01 20.50
CA TYR A 144 0.47 -3.79 19.72
C TYR A 144 -0.95 -3.63 19.18
N ASN A 145 -1.87 -4.57 19.46
CA ASN A 145 -3.21 -4.59 18.87
C ASN A 145 -3.18 -4.46 17.34
N VAL A 146 -2.28 -5.21 16.70
CA VAL A 146 -2.06 -5.19 15.25
C VAL A 146 -2.41 -6.53 14.63
N MET A 147 -3.19 -6.50 13.55
CA MET A 147 -3.45 -7.64 12.69
C MET A 147 -2.83 -7.43 11.31
N LEU A 148 -2.12 -8.44 10.81
CA LEU A 148 -1.62 -8.51 9.46
C LEU A 148 -2.42 -9.58 8.70
N GLY A 149 -3.08 -9.19 7.61
CA GLY A 149 -3.65 -10.10 6.62
C GLY A 149 -2.84 -10.08 5.33
N PHE A 150 -2.52 -11.24 4.73
CA PHE A 150 -1.76 -11.28 3.49
C PHE A 150 -1.98 -12.53 2.63
N ASN A 151 -1.86 -12.37 1.31
CA ASN A 151 -1.79 -13.45 0.33
C ASN A 151 -0.42 -13.43 -0.40
N SER A 152 -0.34 -13.93 -1.63
CA SER A 152 0.92 -13.91 -2.41
C SER A 152 1.36 -12.52 -2.87
N ASP A 153 0.43 -11.60 -3.06
CA ASP A 153 0.62 -10.38 -3.84
C ASP A 153 0.37 -9.11 -3.02
N HIS A 154 -0.40 -9.22 -1.94
CA HIS A 154 -0.89 -8.10 -1.16
C HIS A 154 -0.90 -8.39 0.34
N PHE A 155 -0.77 -7.33 1.13
CA PHE A 155 -0.94 -7.36 2.58
C PHE A 155 -1.72 -6.13 3.06
N ILE A 156 -2.38 -6.26 4.21
CA ILE A 156 -2.93 -5.15 4.97
C ILE A 156 -2.52 -5.31 6.43
N ILE A 157 -1.98 -4.23 7.00
CA ILE A 157 -1.80 -4.09 8.45
C ILE A 157 -2.96 -3.27 8.97
N GLY A 158 -3.65 -3.77 10.00
CA GLY A 158 -4.70 -3.06 10.72
C GLY A 158 -4.37 -2.93 12.20
N SER A 159 -4.69 -1.79 12.81
CA SER A 159 -4.58 -1.57 14.25
C SER A 159 -5.90 -1.08 14.84
N SER A 160 -6.37 -1.74 15.90
CA SER A 160 -7.61 -1.42 16.61
C SER A 160 -7.70 -2.19 17.93
N ASN A 161 -8.43 -1.64 18.90
CA ASN A 161 -8.79 -2.34 20.13
C ASN A 161 -9.82 -3.46 19.90
N ASP A 162 -10.51 -3.50 18.76
CA ASP A 162 -11.45 -4.57 18.39
C ASP A 162 -10.84 -5.48 17.32
N THR A 163 -10.41 -6.67 17.76
CA THR A 163 -9.82 -7.69 16.90
C THR A 163 -10.80 -8.27 15.88
N SER A 164 -12.10 -8.30 16.20
CA SER A 164 -13.15 -8.78 15.29
C SER A 164 -13.36 -7.78 14.16
N PHE A 165 -13.39 -6.48 14.50
CA PHE A 165 -13.44 -5.40 13.52
C PHE A 165 -12.24 -5.43 12.57
N LEU A 166 -11.02 -5.64 13.09
CA LEU A 166 -9.83 -5.81 12.24
C LEU A 166 -9.98 -6.96 11.26
N LYS A 167 -10.38 -8.13 11.77
CA LYS A 167 -10.50 -9.33 10.93
C LYS A 167 -11.56 -9.16 9.86
N GLU A 168 -12.70 -8.55 10.20
CA GLU A 168 -13.78 -8.26 9.26
C GLU A 168 -13.31 -7.36 8.13
N LYS A 169 -12.77 -6.17 8.46
CA LYS A 169 -12.30 -5.18 7.46
C LYS A 169 -11.18 -5.75 6.59
N ILE A 170 -10.17 -6.37 7.19
CA ILE A 170 -9.07 -6.99 6.43
C ILE A 170 -9.59 -8.09 5.50
N SER A 171 -10.48 -8.96 5.98
CA SER A 171 -11.06 -10.02 5.13
C SER A 171 -11.85 -9.41 3.96
N PHE A 172 -12.65 -8.39 4.22
CA PHE A 172 -13.41 -7.68 3.19
C PHE A 172 -12.49 -7.13 2.10
N TYR A 173 -11.39 -6.46 2.45
CA TYR A 173 -10.45 -5.88 1.49
C TYR A 173 -9.79 -6.89 0.54
N PHE A 174 -9.67 -8.17 0.93
CA PHE A 174 -9.20 -9.23 0.02
C PHE A 174 -10.28 -9.77 -0.92
N THR A 175 -11.55 -9.39 -0.72
CA THR A 175 -12.70 -9.84 -1.52
C THR A 175 -13.26 -8.75 -2.44
N ILE A 176 -12.67 -7.55 -2.42
CA ILE A 176 -13.16 -6.42 -3.21
C ILE A 176 -13.10 -6.74 -4.70
N ASN A 177 -14.25 -6.66 -5.36
CA ASN A 177 -14.31 -6.52 -6.81
C ASN A 177 -13.95 -5.08 -7.15
N GLN A 178 -13.18 -4.85 -8.21
CA GLN A 178 -12.65 -3.54 -8.62
C GLN A 178 -13.72 -2.54 -9.09
N SER A 179 -14.98 -2.67 -8.68
CA SER A 179 -16.07 -1.80 -9.12
C SER A 179 -16.03 -0.44 -8.41
N GLU A 180 -16.02 0.59 -9.24
CA GLU A 180 -15.72 1.98 -8.99
C GLU A 180 -16.81 2.70 -8.18
N ILE A 181 -16.43 3.28 -7.04
CA ILE A 181 -17.11 4.45 -6.52
C ILE A 181 -16.27 5.64 -6.96
N GLN A 182 -16.80 6.42 -7.89
CA GLN A 182 -16.15 7.64 -8.37
C GLN A 182 -16.58 8.81 -7.47
N ASP A 183 -15.88 9.02 -6.36
CA ASP A 183 -15.87 10.32 -5.68
C ASP A 183 -14.80 11.18 -6.38
N PRO A 184 -15.16 12.25 -7.10
CA PRO A 184 -14.20 13.08 -7.83
C PRO A 184 -13.09 13.66 -6.96
N PHE A 185 -13.38 14.00 -5.69
CA PHE A 185 -12.38 14.54 -4.77
C PHE A 185 -11.41 13.45 -4.30
N LEU A 186 -11.92 12.24 -4.08
CA LEU A 186 -11.08 11.10 -3.76
C LEU A 186 -10.19 10.73 -4.95
N GLU A 187 -10.71 10.74 -6.18
CA GLU A 187 -9.93 10.47 -7.38
C GLU A 187 -8.86 11.54 -7.64
N GLU A 188 -9.17 12.81 -7.39
CA GLU A 188 -8.17 13.88 -7.41
C GLU A 188 -7.07 13.62 -6.37
N PHE A 189 -7.43 13.29 -5.13
CA PHE A 189 -6.47 12.94 -4.08
C PHE A 189 -5.58 11.75 -4.46
N LEU A 190 -6.17 10.67 -5.00
CA LEU A 190 -5.45 9.47 -5.43
C LEU A 190 -4.52 9.71 -6.62
N SER A 191 -4.69 10.84 -7.33
CA SER A 191 -3.82 11.26 -8.44
C SER A 191 -2.57 12.03 -7.98
N TYR A 192 -2.52 12.51 -6.73
CA TYR A 192 -1.36 13.24 -6.22
C TYR A 192 -0.18 12.29 -5.94
N GLU A 193 1.00 12.69 -6.42
CA GLU A 193 2.30 12.04 -6.17
C GLU A 193 3.23 13.01 -5.42
N GLU A 194 2.79 13.42 -4.23
CA GLU A 194 3.55 14.28 -3.31
C GLU A 194 4.04 13.49 -2.10
N ASP A 195 5.03 14.02 -1.37
CA ASP A 195 5.64 13.32 -0.22
C ASP A 195 4.64 12.91 0.86
N LEU A 196 3.66 13.77 1.12
CA LEU A 196 2.64 13.60 2.14
C LEU A 196 1.39 14.42 1.77
N CYS A 197 0.25 13.75 1.63
CA CYS A 197 -1.06 14.38 1.45
C CYS A 197 -2.10 13.76 2.35
N PHE A 198 -3.18 14.51 2.60
CA PHE A 198 -4.31 14.07 3.40
C PHE A 198 -5.63 14.36 2.69
N TYR A 199 -6.52 13.39 2.68
CA TYR A 199 -7.93 13.54 2.40
C TYR A 199 -8.70 13.40 3.71
N TYR A 200 -9.69 14.26 3.93
CA TYR A 200 -10.54 14.26 5.13
C TYR A 200 -12.00 14.45 4.75
N ASP A 201 -12.86 13.54 5.22
CA ASP A 201 -14.30 13.63 5.05
C ASP A 201 -14.98 14.11 6.35
N GLY A 202 -15.18 15.43 6.42
CA GLY A 202 -15.82 16.07 7.55
C GLY A 202 -17.32 15.75 7.71
N GLN A 203 -18.01 15.32 6.64
CA GLN A 203 -19.43 14.99 6.73
C GLN A 203 -19.63 13.68 7.48
N LYS A 204 -18.85 12.65 7.12
CA LYS A 204 -18.87 11.35 7.82
C LYS A 204 -18.53 11.50 9.29
N THR A 205 -17.59 12.38 9.61
CA THR A 205 -17.21 12.68 10.99
C THR A 205 -18.38 13.26 11.79
N GLN A 206 -19.17 14.16 11.21
CA GLN A 206 -20.36 14.72 11.89
C GLN A 206 -21.48 13.69 12.10
N THR A 207 -21.64 12.73 11.20
CA THR A 207 -22.65 11.67 11.33
C THR A 207 -22.35 10.71 12.47
N ILE A 208 -21.07 10.43 12.75
CA ILE A 208 -20.66 9.57 13.88
C ILE A 208 -21.07 10.17 15.24
N PHE A 209 -21.14 11.50 15.35
CA PHE A 209 -21.42 12.22 16.60
C PHE A 209 -22.84 12.75 16.77
N ARG A 210 -23.72 12.55 15.77
CA ARG A 210 -25.13 12.92 15.89
C ARG A 210 -25.92 11.75 16.48
N ILE A 211 -26.03 11.72 17.81
CA ILE A 211 -27.03 10.98 18.58
C ILE A 211 -28.00 12.00 19.18
#